data_AF-A0A4P9W534-F1
#
_entry.id   AF-A0A4P9W534-F1
#
_cell.length_a   1.000
_cell.length_b   1.000
_cell.length_c   1.000
_cell.angle_alpha   90.00
_cell.angle_beta   90.00
_cell.angle_gamma   90.00
#
_symmetry.space_group_name_H-M   'P 1'
#
loop_
_entity.id
_entity.type
_entity.pdbx_description
1 polymer ?
#
loop_
_entity_poly.entity_id
_entity_poly.type
_entity_poly.pdbx_seq_one_letter_code
_entity_poly.pdbx_strand_id
1 'polypeptide(L)'
;MQAAALPPKSDAATRFRFRDLSRLFDRLTAQKGNARKATMEVFIDQWRATGGDFFPALRLILPSLDDMRTAYGMKDKVLAKMYVDLLGISTTSPDAQALLEWRNPGKTGKVRGRGMGGSWD
;
A
#
# COMPACT_ATOMS: atom_id res chain seq x y z
N MET A 1 -29.14 -27.41 25.37
CA MET A 1 -27.71 -27.44 25.00
C MET A 1 -27.33 -26.03 24.58
N GLN A 2 -26.54 -25.33 25.38
CA GLN A 2 -26.13 -23.95 25.11
C GLN A 2 -24.90 -24.00 24.20
N ALA A 3 -25.00 -23.50 22.97
CA ALA A 3 -23.85 -23.36 22.09
C ALA A 3 -22.91 -22.32 22.70
N ALA A 4 -21.73 -22.75 23.13
CA ALA A 4 -20.68 -21.87 23.62
C ALA A 4 -20.31 -20.89 22.50
N ALA A 5 -20.47 -19.59 22.76
CA ALA A 5 -19.98 -18.54 21.87
C ALA A 5 -18.47 -18.72 21.70
N LEU A 6 -18.01 -18.87 20.45
CA LEU A 6 -16.60 -18.89 20.10
C LEU A 6 -15.90 -17.69 20.78
N PRO A 7 -14.71 -17.87 21.37
CA PRO A 7 -13.94 -16.75 21.88
C PRO A 7 -13.80 -15.71 20.76
N PRO A 8 -13.88 -14.40 21.07
CA PRO A 8 -13.64 -13.37 20.07
C PRO A 8 -12.28 -13.66 19.45
N LYS A 9 -12.25 -13.92 18.13
CA LYS A 9 -11.00 -14.13 17.40
C LYS A 9 -10.13 -12.91 17.71
N SER A 10 -9.07 -13.10 18.48
CA SER A 10 -8.13 -12.04 18.80
C SER A 10 -7.52 -11.59 17.47
N ASP A 11 -8.01 -10.49 16.95
CA ASP A 11 -7.64 -10.06 15.62
C ASP A 11 -6.22 -9.50 15.68
N ALA A 12 -5.22 -10.29 15.29
CA ALA A 12 -3.84 -9.82 15.18
C ALA A 12 -3.72 -8.57 14.29
N ALA A 13 -4.65 -8.39 13.33
CA ALA A 13 -4.74 -7.16 12.53
C ALA A 13 -5.04 -5.91 13.37
N THR A 14 -5.62 -6.05 14.56
CA THR A 14 -5.83 -4.92 15.49
C THR A 14 -4.51 -4.48 16.16
N ARG A 15 -3.52 -5.38 16.27
CA ARG A 15 -2.21 -5.08 16.89
C ARG A 15 -1.19 -4.54 15.88
N PHE A 16 -1.25 -4.98 14.63
CA PHE A 16 -0.40 -4.46 13.56
C PHE A 16 -1.02 -3.24 12.89
N ARG A 17 -0.36 -2.08 12.99
CA ARG A 17 -0.84 -0.87 12.32
C ARG A 17 -0.50 -0.93 10.85
N PHE A 18 -1.37 -0.38 10.00
CA PHE A 18 -1.11 -0.26 8.56
C PHE A 18 0.23 0.43 8.27
N ARG A 19 0.62 1.40 9.09
CA ARG A 19 1.94 2.07 9.02
C ARG A 19 3.12 1.11 9.07
N ASP A 20 3.05 0.08 9.91
CA ASP A 20 4.13 -0.89 10.08
C ASP A 20 4.28 -1.72 8.80
N LEU A 21 3.16 -2.03 8.16
CA LEU A 21 3.12 -2.69 6.86
C LEU A 21 3.63 -1.79 5.72
N SER A 22 3.25 -0.51 5.68
CA SER A 22 3.78 0.44 4.69
C SER A 22 5.31 0.56 4.78
N ARG A 23 5.85 0.68 6.00
CA ARG A 23 7.30 0.70 6.23
C ARG A 23 7.99 -0.61 5.87
N LEU A 24 7.31 -1.74 6.04
CA LEU A 24 7.81 -3.02 5.55
C LEU A 24 7.96 -2.95 4.03
N PHE A 25 6.93 -2.52 3.30
CA PHE A 25 6.97 -2.42 1.84
C PHE A 25 8.09 -1.49 1.36
N ASP A 26 8.28 -0.32 1.97
CA ASP A 26 9.38 0.59 1.63
C ASP A 26 10.76 -0.05 1.79
N ARG A 27 10.96 -0.84 2.86
CA ARG A 27 12.22 -1.57 3.07
C ARG A 27 12.39 -2.69 2.05
N LEU A 28 11.33 -3.43 1.76
CA LEU A 28 11.37 -4.54 0.80
C LEU A 28 11.62 -4.09 -0.63
N THR A 29 11.16 -2.89 -1.02
CA THR A 29 11.41 -2.31 -2.35
C THR A 29 12.83 -1.75 -2.47
N ALA A 30 13.39 -1.22 -1.37
CA ALA A 30 14.77 -0.72 -1.34
C ALA A 30 15.82 -1.85 -1.27
N GLN A 31 15.49 -3.01 -0.70
CA GLN A 31 16.40 -4.13 -0.50
C GLN A 31 16.40 -5.13 -1.66
N LYS A 32 17.52 -5.84 -1.84
CA LYS A 32 17.68 -6.92 -2.83
C LYS A 32 18.19 -8.21 -2.17
N GLY A 33 17.93 -9.35 -2.83
CA GLY A 33 18.46 -10.65 -2.44
C GLY A 33 18.17 -11.04 -0.99
N ASN A 34 19.20 -11.51 -0.28
CA ASN A 34 19.09 -12.09 1.06
C ASN A 34 18.57 -11.11 2.11
N ALA A 35 18.87 -9.82 2.01
CA ALA A 35 18.40 -8.81 2.96
C ALA A 35 16.87 -8.65 2.95
N ARG A 36 16.28 -8.73 1.74
CA ARG A 36 14.82 -8.71 1.56
C ARG A 36 14.18 -9.94 2.19
N LYS A 37 14.78 -11.11 1.99
CA LYS A 37 14.32 -12.38 2.58
C LYS A 37 14.36 -12.34 4.11
N ALA A 38 15.49 -11.94 4.69
CA ALA A 38 15.65 -11.86 6.15
C ALA A 38 14.65 -10.87 6.78
N THR A 39 14.40 -9.73 6.14
CA THR A 39 13.41 -8.76 6.62
C THR A 39 11.99 -9.34 6.61
N MET A 40 11.64 -10.15 5.59
CA MET A 40 10.34 -10.82 5.52
C MET A 40 10.21 -11.91 6.59
N GLU A 41 11.26 -12.71 6.82
CA GLU A 41 11.28 -13.75 7.85
C GLU A 41 11.03 -13.15 9.23
N VAL A 42 11.76 -12.08 9.58
CA VAL A 42 11.57 -11.35 10.84
C VAL A 42 10.14 -10.82 10.98
N PHE A 43 9.56 -10.30 9.91
CA PHE A 43 8.17 -9.80 9.94
C PHE A 43 7.16 -10.93 10.21
N ILE A 44 7.33 -12.09 9.57
CA ILE A 44 6.46 -13.25 9.77
C ILE A 44 6.59 -13.78 11.20
N ASP A 45 7.81 -13.85 11.74
CA ASP A 45 8.06 -14.30 13.10
C ASP A 45 7.43 -13.36 14.14
N GLN A 46 7.57 -12.05 13.93
CA GLN A 46 6.90 -11.03 14.75
C GLN A 46 5.38 -11.17 14.68
N TRP A 47 4.83 -11.44 13.50
CA TRP A 47 3.39 -11.65 13.35
C TRP A 47 2.92 -12.89 14.11
N ARG A 48 3.61 -14.03 13.93
CA ARG A 48 3.27 -15.30 14.58
C ARG A 48 3.31 -15.18 16.11
N ALA A 49 4.25 -14.42 16.66
CA ALA A 49 4.33 -14.15 18.09
C ALA A 49 3.07 -13.44 18.64
N THR A 50 2.28 -12.76 17.81
CA THR A 50 1.03 -12.13 18.23
C THR A 50 -0.17 -13.09 18.32
N GLY A 51 -0.04 -14.32 17.79
CA GLY A 51 -1.02 -15.39 17.95
C GLY A 51 -2.30 -15.29 17.13
N GLY A 52 -2.40 -14.37 16.15
CA GLY A 52 -3.59 -14.24 15.30
C GLY A 52 -3.34 -14.53 13.82
N ASP A 53 -4.43 -14.48 13.04
CA ASP A 53 -4.45 -14.81 11.61
C ASP A 53 -3.52 -13.91 10.79
N PHE A 54 -2.72 -14.50 9.89
CA PHE A 54 -1.80 -13.79 8.99
C PHE A 54 -2.46 -13.33 7.69
N PHE A 55 -3.66 -13.83 7.37
CA PHE A 55 -4.39 -13.51 6.15
C PHE A 55 -4.61 -12.01 5.91
N PRO A 56 -4.87 -11.15 6.94
CA PRO A 56 -4.98 -9.70 6.75
C PRO A 56 -3.72 -9.04 6.18
N ALA A 57 -2.53 -9.49 6.57
CA ALA A 57 -1.26 -8.99 6.01
C ALA A 57 -0.95 -9.65 4.67
N LEU A 58 -1.15 -10.97 4.56
CA LEU A 58 -0.80 -11.75 3.38
C LEU A 58 -1.49 -11.22 2.12
N ARG A 59 -2.79 -10.88 2.20
CA ARG A 59 -3.53 -10.34 1.06
C ARG A 59 -3.00 -8.98 0.56
N LEU A 60 -2.36 -8.20 1.43
CA LEU A 60 -1.75 -6.92 1.08
C LEU A 60 -0.32 -7.10 0.54
N ILE A 61 0.38 -8.15 1.00
CA ILE A 61 1.72 -8.52 0.49
C ILE A 61 1.61 -9.15 -0.91
N LEU A 62 0.58 -9.96 -1.13
CA LEU A 62 0.32 -10.68 -2.39
C LEU A 62 -1.04 -10.29 -2.97
N PRO A 63 -1.23 -9.04 -3.42
CA PRO A 63 -2.52 -8.55 -3.88
C PRO A 63 -3.05 -9.29 -5.11
N SER A 64 -2.16 -9.86 -5.94
CA SER A 64 -2.55 -10.64 -7.11
C SER A 64 -3.18 -12.00 -6.79
N LEU A 65 -3.05 -12.47 -5.55
CA LEU A 65 -3.63 -13.73 -5.07
C LEU A 65 -4.87 -13.51 -4.19
N ASP A 66 -5.33 -12.26 -4.01
CA ASP A 66 -6.55 -11.95 -3.26
C ASP A 66 -7.77 -12.11 -4.19
N ASP A 67 -8.48 -13.23 -4.06
CA ASP A 67 -9.66 -13.58 -4.84
C ASP A 67 -10.99 -13.24 -4.13
N MET A 68 -10.94 -12.95 -2.83
CA MET A 68 -12.13 -12.68 -2.02
C MET A 68 -12.67 -11.27 -2.20
N ARG A 69 -11.82 -10.33 -2.65
CA ARG A 69 -12.22 -8.95 -2.93
C ARG A 69 -12.63 -8.80 -4.39
N THR A 70 -13.84 -8.31 -4.62
CA THR A 70 -14.27 -7.88 -5.95
C THR A 70 -13.38 -6.73 -6.44
N ALA A 71 -13.27 -6.56 -7.76
CA ALA A 71 -12.52 -5.47 -8.36
C ALA A 71 -12.91 -4.11 -7.74
N TYR A 72 -11.92 -3.32 -7.35
CA TYR A 72 -12.12 -2.01 -6.73
C TYR A 72 -12.79 -0.98 -7.67
N GLY A 73 -12.93 -1.28 -8.96
CA GLY A 73 -13.57 -0.41 -9.95
C GLY A 73 -12.86 0.93 -10.16
N MET A 74 -11.64 1.08 -9.64
CA MET A 74 -10.94 2.35 -9.55
C MET A 74 -9.75 2.36 -10.52
N LYS A 75 -9.75 3.33 -11.43
CA LYS A 75 -8.64 3.59 -12.35
C LYS A 75 -7.84 4.81 -11.87
N ASP A 76 -6.58 4.90 -12.28
CA ASP A 76 -5.66 5.98 -11.87
C ASP A 76 -6.24 7.40 -12.10
N LYS A 77 -6.99 7.60 -13.20
CA LYS A 77 -7.64 8.88 -13.51
C LYS A 77 -8.71 9.27 -12.47
N VAL A 78 -9.44 8.30 -11.92
CA VAL A 78 -10.45 8.53 -10.88
C VAL A 78 -9.75 8.89 -9.56
N LEU A 79 -8.67 8.19 -9.23
CA LEU A 79 -7.83 8.51 -8.08
C LEU A 79 -7.28 9.94 -8.16
N ALA A 80 -6.69 10.32 -9.31
CA ALA A 80 -6.15 11.65 -9.52
C ALA A 80 -7.20 12.75 -9.31
N LYS A 81 -8.39 12.60 -9.92
CA LYS A 81 -9.50 13.55 -9.73
C LYS A 81 -9.91 13.63 -8.27
N MET A 82 -10.05 12.49 -7.59
CA MET A 82 -10.41 12.44 -6.18
C MET A 82 -9.38 13.17 -5.30
N TYR A 83 -8.08 13.02 -5.57
CA TYR A 83 -7.04 13.74 -4.83
C TYR A 83 -7.10 15.25 -5.05
N VAL A 84 -7.30 15.72 -6.28
CA VAL A 84 -7.44 17.15 -6.59
C VAL A 84 -8.64 17.75 -5.85
N ASP A 85 -9.78 17.05 -5.91
CA ASP A 85 -11.03 17.47 -5.26
C ASP A 85 -10.88 17.47 -3.72
N LEU A 86 -10.31 16.40 -3.14
CA LEU A 86 -10.14 16.24 -1.70
C LEU A 86 -9.16 17.25 -1.09
N LEU A 87 -8.06 17.53 -1.79
CA LEU A 87 -7.02 18.45 -1.32
C LEU A 87 -7.34 19.92 -1.66
N GLY A 88 -8.42 20.19 -2.40
CA GLY A 88 -8.80 21.54 -2.81
C GLY A 88 -7.77 22.20 -3.73
N ILE A 89 -7.02 21.40 -4.50
CA ILE A 89 -5.99 21.91 -5.41
C ILE A 89 -6.70 22.51 -6.62
N SER A 90 -6.30 23.71 -7.04
CA SER A 90 -6.81 24.29 -8.29
C SER A 90 -6.50 23.34 -9.45
N THR A 91 -7.51 23.03 -10.28
CA THR A 91 -7.36 22.17 -11.46
C THR A 91 -6.36 22.71 -12.49
N THR A 92 -6.06 24.01 -12.44
CA THR A 92 -5.06 24.67 -13.29
C THR A 92 -3.65 24.64 -12.71
N SER A 93 -3.47 24.16 -11.47
CA SER A 93 -2.15 24.13 -10.85
C SER A 93 -1.25 23.06 -11.52
N PRO A 94 0.09 23.26 -11.50
CA PRO A 94 1.02 22.26 -12.00
C PRO A 94 0.85 20.89 -11.32
N ASP A 95 0.57 20.87 -10.02
CA ASP A 95 0.39 19.63 -9.25
C ASP A 95 -0.89 18.89 -9.64
N ALA A 96 -2.00 19.60 -9.85
CA ALA A 96 -3.24 18.99 -10.33
C ALA A 96 -3.07 18.44 -11.75
N GLN A 97 -2.40 19.19 -12.62
CA GLN A 97 -2.12 18.74 -13.99
C GLN A 97 -1.20 17.52 -13.97
N ALA A 98 -0.17 17.48 -13.13
CA ALA A 98 0.70 16.31 -12.98
C ALA A 98 -0.05 15.05 -12.50
N LEU A 99 -1.03 15.20 -11.59
CA LEU A 99 -1.88 14.09 -11.15
C LEU A 99 -2.83 13.63 -12.27
N LEU A 100 -3.50 14.57 -12.95
CA LEU A 100 -4.50 14.27 -13.98
C LEU A 100 -3.88 13.72 -15.27
N GLU A 101 -2.69 14.19 -15.63
CA GLU A 101 -1.93 13.78 -16.81
C GLU A 101 -0.69 12.94 -16.42
N TRP A 102 -0.79 12.08 -15.40
CA TRP A 102 0.35 11.30 -14.88
C TRP A 102 1.10 10.47 -15.94
N ARG A 103 0.45 10.11 -17.06
CA ARG A 103 1.09 9.42 -18.20
C ARG A 103 1.93 10.32 -19.11
N ASN A 104 1.83 11.64 -18.97
CA ASN A 104 2.49 12.65 -19.80
C ASN A 104 3.24 13.68 -18.93
N PRO A 105 4.29 13.27 -18.20
CA PRO A 105 5.01 14.14 -17.25
C PRO A 105 5.69 15.37 -17.90
N GLY A 106 5.78 15.45 -19.23
CA GLY A 106 6.38 16.57 -19.96
C GLY A 106 5.47 17.77 -20.22
N LYS A 107 4.14 17.63 -20.10
CA LYS A 107 3.18 18.73 -20.38
C LYS A 107 2.91 19.63 -19.18
N THR A 108 3.11 19.11 -17.98
CA THR A 108 2.57 19.67 -16.74
C THR A 108 3.68 20.19 -15.84
N GLY A 109 4.48 21.13 -16.34
CA GLY A 109 5.39 21.94 -15.53
C GLY A 109 6.62 21.21 -14.98
N LYS A 110 7.76 21.90 -14.99
CA LYS A 110 8.95 21.54 -14.22
C LYS A 110 8.62 21.51 -12.72
N VAL A 111 8.10 20.40 -12.19
CA VAL A 111 8.14 20.18 -10.74
C VAL A 111 9.60 19.92 -10.40
N ARG A 112 10.26 20.91 -9.78
CA ARG A 112 11.60 20.79 -9.19
C ARG A 112 11.53 19.85 -7.99
N GLY A 113 11.40 18.55 -8.25
CA GLY A 113 11.70 17.47 -7.32
C GLY A 113 13.17 17.09 -7.49
N ARG A 114 13.95 17.30 -6.43
CA ARG A 114 15.37 16.95 -6.29
C ARG A 114 15.60 15.52 -6.77
N GLY A 115 16.69 15.30 -7.51
CA GLY A 115 17.00 14.05 -8.19
C GLY A 115 16.79 12.80 -7.33
N MET A 116 16.04 11.86 -7.87
CA MET A 116 16.15 10.45 -7.58
C MET A 116 16.10 9.74 -8.92
N GLY A 117 17.29 9.35 -9.38
CA GLY A 117 17.45 8.50 -10.54
C GLY A 117 16.76 7.17 -10.27
N GLY A 118 15.74 6.88 -11.06
CA GLY A 118 15.07 5.60 -11.14
C GLY A 118 14.48 5.53 -12.53
N SER A 119 15.23 4.89 -13.43
CA SER A 119 14.74 4.51 -14.77
C SER A 119 13.52 3.65 -14.56
N TRP A 120 12.37 4.09 -15.07
CA TRP A 120 11.18 3.26 -15.19
C TRP A 120 11.20 2.61 -16.57
N ASP A 121 12.15 1.69 -16.75
CA ASP A 121 12.12 0.62 -17.75
C ASP A 121 11.98 -0.71 -17.01
#